data_AF-A0A963I201-F1
#
_entry.id   AF-A0A963I201-F1
#
_cell.length_a   1.000
_cell.length_b   1.000
_cell.length_c   1.000
_cell.angle_alpha   90.00
_cell.angle_beta   90.00
_cell.angle_gamma   90.00
#
_symmetry.space_group_name_H-M   'P 1'
#
loop_
_entity.id
_entity.type
_entity.pdbx_description
1 polymer ?
#
loop_
_entity_poly.entity_id
_entity_poly.type
_entity_poly.pdbx_seq_one_letter_code
_entity_poly.pdbx_strand_id
1 'polypeptide(L)'
;MIHALRGRRLALLATMAVIVAVVPAIARSEPTAAGVARLGEAERQIEARFVARVAQAVGLQESEIRALLPQEARIADQGRRLVQAIGKHHRRLGPSEEAAVLEADRVRREELARSRR
;
A
#
# COMPACT_ATOMS: atom_id res chain seq x y z
N MET A 1 -41.36 55.44 33.85
CA MET A 1 -42.15 54.64 34.80
C MET A 1 -41.48 53.28 34.91
N ILE A 2 -40.95 52.94 36.10
CA ILE A 2 -40.15 51.73 36.39
C ILE A 2 -41.05 50.72 37.13
N HIS A 3 -40.70 49.42 36.99
CA HIS A 3 -41.17 48.19 37.68
C HIS A 3 -42.36 47.49 37.00
N ALA A 4 -42.40 46.17 36.83
CA ALA A 4 -41.88 45.10 37.69
C ALA A 4 -41.67 43.79 36.86
N LEU A 5 -40.52 43.11 37.00
CA LEU A 5 -40.32 41.83 37.73
C LEU A 5 -41.05 40.62 37.14
N ARG A 6 -40.29 39.76 36.44
CA ARG A 6 -39.83 38.41 36.88
C ARG A 6 -40.91 37.33 36.93
N GLY A 7 -40.78 36.37 36.01
CA GLY A 7 -41.37 35.03 36.10
C GLY A 7 -40.44 33.98 35.50
N ARG A 8 -39.60 33.36 36.35
CA ARG A 8 -38.86 32.11 36.03
C ARG A 8 -39.89 30.98 35.90
N ARG A 9 -39.74 30.09 34.91
CA ARG A 9 -39.94 28.64 35.08
C ARG A 9 -39.47 27.85 33.86
N LEU A 10 -38.67 26.83 34.16
CA LEU A 10 -38.16 25.79 33.28
C LEU A 10 -39.28 24.89 32.75
N ALA A 11 -39.18 24.48 31.49
CA ALA A 11 -39.69 23.22 30.94
C ALA A 11 -38.95 22.98 29.61
N LEU A 12 -37.82 22.26 29.60
CA LEU A 12 -37.70 20.82 29.30
C LEU A 12 -38.64 20.30 28.20
N LEU A 13 -37.97 19.76 27.16
CA LEU A 13 -38.27 18.53 26.39
C LEU A 13 -38.98 18.62 25.03
N ALA A 14 -38.27 17.99 24.07
CA ALA A 14 -38.72 17.21 22.92
C ALA A 14 -39.52 17.96 21.83
N THR A 15 -39.18 17.88 20.55
CA THR A 15 -39.33 16.67 19.72
C THR A 15 -38.58 16.94 18.40
N MET A 16 -37.44 16.31 18.11
CA MET A 16 -37.32 15.09 17.27
C MET A 16 -38.19 15.11 16.01
N ALA A 17 -37.64 15.59 14.89
CA ALA A 17 -38.13 15.25 13.55
C ALA A 17 -36.94 14.99 12.63
N VAL A 18 -36.39 13.78 12.76
CA VAL A 18 -35.44 13.19 11.83
C VAL A 18 -36.21 12.84 10.56
N ILE A 19 -35.98 13.57 9.47
CA ILE A 19 -36.42 13.14 8.15
C ILE A 19 -35.31 12.22 7.62
N VAL A 20 -35.51 10.92 7.81
CA VAL A 20 -34.69 9.86 7.21
C VAL A 20 -34.94 9.88 5.70
N ALA A 21 -34.03 10.46 4.94
CA ALA A 21 -33.94 10.22 3.51
C ALA A 21 -33.40 8.80 3.31
N VAL A 22 -34.31 7.85 3.06
CA VAL A 22 -33.99 6.48 2.66
C VAL A 22 -33.44 6.54 1.23
N VAL A 23 -32.13 6.76 1.12
CA VAL A 23 -31.37 6.43 -0.09
C VAL A 23 -31.05 4.94 0.00
N PRO A 24 -31.34 4.11 -1.01
CA PRO A 24 -30.85 2.74 -1.04
C PRO A 24 -29.33 2.84 -1.22
N ALA A 25 -28.61 2.81 -0.10
CA ALA A 25 -27.17 2.65 -0.10
C ALA A 25 -26.89 1.25 -0.64
N ILE A 26 -26.68 1.17 -1.95
CA ILE A 26 -25.89 0.11 -2.55
C ILE A 26 -24.58 0.14 -1.75
N ALA A 27 -24.40 -0.86 -0.87
CA ALA A 27 -23.20 -1.07 -0.11
C ALA A 27 -22.05 -1.31 -1.11
N ARG A 28 -21.47 -0.23 -1.61
CA ARG A 28 -20.11 -0.24 -2.10
C ARG A 28 -19.29 -0.50 -0.85
N SER A 29 -18.87 -1.75 -0.68
CA SER A 29 -17.94 -2.14 0.37
C SER A 29 -16.68 -1.29 0.23
N GLU A 30 -16.65 -0.16 0.93
CA GLU A 30 -15.44 0.65 1.03
C GLU A 30 -14.38 -0.23 1.72
N PRO A 31 -13.14 -0.24 1.20
CA PRO A 31 -12.09 -1.03 1.80
C PRO A 31 -11.91 -0.59 3.26
N THR A 32 -12.15 -1.50 4.20
CA THR A 32 -11.95 -1.22 5.61
C THR A 32 -10.49 -0.88 5.88
N ALA A 33 -10.20 -0.04 6.87
CA ALA A 33 -8.83 0.29 7.28
C ALA A 33 -7.99 -0.98 7.58
N ALA A 34 -8.63 -2.02 8.12
CA ALA A 34 -8.01 -3.32 8.35
C ALA A 34 -7.67 -4.05 7.02
N GLY A 35 -8.52 -3.95 6.01
CA GLY A 35 -8.25 -4.46 4.66
C GLY A 35 -7.08 -3.74 3.99
N VAL A 36 -7.02 -2.41 4.08
CA VAL A 36 -5.92 -1.60 3.53
C VAL A 36 -4.60 -1.93 4.22
N ALA A 37 -4.59 -2.06 5.55
CA ALA A 37 -3.39 -2.42 6.32
C ALA A 37 -2.86 -3.82 5.95
N ARG A 38 -3.75 -4.81 5.77
CA ARG A 38 -3.37 -6.17 5.35
C ARG A 38 -2.80 -6.20 3.93
N LEU A 39 -3.39 -5.45 3.00
CA LEU A 39 -2.88 -5.32 1.64
C LEU A 39 -1.47 -4.72 1.64
N GLY A 40 -1.26 -3.65 2.41
CA GLY A 40 0.08 -3.05 2.56
C GLY A 40 1.11 -4.02 3.18
N GLU A 41 0.71 -4.82 4.16
CA GLU A 41 1.57 -5.83 4.76
C GLU A 41 1.95 -6.95 3.75
N ALA A 42 0.98 -7.43 2.98
CA ALA A 42 1.22 -8.44 1.94
C ALA A 42 2.17 -7.91 0.86
N GLU A 43 1.98 -6.68 0.37
CA GLU A 43 2.88 -6.06 -0.60
C GLU A 43 4.31 -5.92 -0.03
N ARG A 44 4.46 -5.49 1.23
CA ARG A 44 5.79 -5.42 1.88
C ARG A 44 6.48 -6.78 1.95
N GLN A 45 5.76 -7.84 2.26
CA GLN A 45 6.33 -9.20 2.32
C GLN A 45 6.72 -9.72 0.93
N ILE A 46 5.98 -9.36 -0.11
CA ILE A 46 6.32 -9.68 -1.50
C ILE A 46 7.62 -8.98 -1.91
N GLU A 47 7.74 -7.68 -1.63
CA GLU A 47 8.95 -6.91 -1.92
C GLU A 47 10.17 -7.40 -1.13
N ALA A 48 10.01 -7.73 0.15
CA ALA A 48 11.09 -8.30 0.96
C ALA A 48 11.62 -9.63 0.38
N ARG A 49 10.71 -10.52 -0.03
CA ARG A 49 11.09 -11.81 -0.67
C ARG A 49 11.77 -11.60 -2.02
N PHE A 50 11.33 -10.61 -2.79
CA PHE A 50 11.99 -10.24 -4.03
C PHE A 50 13.43 -9.78 -3.79
N VAL A 51 13.65 -8.87 -2.84
CA VAL A 51 14.99 -8.40 -2.47
C VAL A 51 15.90 -9.54 -2.04
N ALA A 52 15.43 -10.41 -1.14
CA ALA A 52 16.22 -11.54 -0.64
C ALA A 52 16.65 -12.50 -1.77
N ARG A 53 15.73 -12.81 -2.69
CA ARG A 53 16.03 -13.69 -3.85
C ARG A 53 17.07 -13.07 -4.77
N VAL A 54 16.96 -11.77 -5.06
CA VAL A 54 17.94 -11.07 -5.89
C VAL A 54 19.30 -11.05 -5.20
N ALA A 55 19.35 -10.65 -3.92
CA ALA A 55 20.57 -10.61 -3.12
C ALA A 55 21.31 -11.96 -3.16
N GLN A 56 20.58 -13.06 -2.95
CA GLN A 56 21.11 -14.42 -3.06
C GLN A 56 21.61 -14.74 -4.47
N ALA A 57 20.85 -14.38 -5.50
CA ALA A 57 21.18 -14.69 -6.90
C ALA A 57 22.45 -13.98 -7.41
N VAL A 58 22.71 -12.76 -6.93
CA VAL A 58 23.84 -11.94 -7.41
C VAL A 58 25.01 -11.85 -6.42
N GLY A 59 24.84 -12.42 -5.22
CA GLY A 59 25.85 -12.41 -4.16
C GLY A 59 26.08 -11.03 -3.53
N LEU A 60 25.02 -10.21 -3.43
CA LEU A 60 25.05 -8.89 -2.79
C LEU A 60 24.22 -8.90 -1.50
N GLN A 61 24.41 -7.91 -0.64
CA GLN A 61 23.58 -7.74 0.55
C GLN A 61 22.21 -7.18 0.19
N GLU A 62 21.18 -7.55 0.97
CA GLU A 62 19.82 -7.01 0.77
C GLU A 62 19.76 -5.49 0.85
N SER A 63 20.58 -4.87 1.70
CA SER A 63 20.67 -3.41 1.84
C SER A 63 21.16 -2.75 0.55
N GLU A 64 22.14 -3.35 -0.12
CA GLU A 64 22.66 -2.87 -1.41
C GLU A 64 21.59 -3.00 -2.50
N ILE A 65 20.88 -4.14 -2.54
CA ILE A 65 19.76 -4.32 -3.47
C ILE A 65 18.67 -3.27 -3.26
N ARG A 66 18.26 -3.01 -2.01
CA ARG A 66 17.26 -1.99 -1.69
C ARG A 66 17.70 -0.59 -2.10
N ALA A 67 18.99 -0.27 -1.96
CA ALA A 67 19.54 1.02 -2.38
C ALA A 67 19.51 1.22 -3.91
N LEU A 68 19.53 0.13 -4.68
CA LEU A 68 19.44 0.15 -6.14
C LEU A 68 17.99 0.11 -6.67
N LEU A 69 17.02 -0.20 -5.82
CA LEU A 69 15.63 -0.21 -6.24
C LEU A 69 15.12 1.21 -6.50
N PRO A 70 14.39 1.42 -7.60
CA PRO A 70 13.72 2.70 -7.82
C PRO A 70 12.66 2.93 -6.74
N GLN A 71 12.67 4.12 -6.14
CA GLN A 71 11.68 4.55 -5.12
C GLN A 71 10.25 4.67 -5.70
N GLU A 72 10.13 4.71 -7.03
CA GLU A 72 8.87 4.82 -7.74
C GLU A 72 8.18 3.47 -7.86
N ALA A 73 7.11 3.27 -7.09
CA ALA A 73 6.33 2.03 -7.01
C ALA A 73 5.65 1.57 -8.33
N ARG A 74 5.75 2.34 -9.42
CA ARG A 74 4.98 2.12 -10.67
C ARG A 74 5.80 1.55 -11.83
N ILE A 75 7.06 1.18 -11.62
CA ILE A 75 7.89 0.71 -12.72
C ILE A 75 7.59 -0.76 -13.01
N ALA A 76 6.95 -1.01 -14.16
CA ALA A 76 6.59 -2.35 -14.63
C ALA A 76 7.79 -3.27 -14.91
N ASP A 77 8.97 -2.69 -15.13
CA ASP A 77 10.24 -3.35 -15.49
C ASP A 77 11.33 -3.22 -14.41
N GLN A 78 10.94 -3.41 -13.14
CA GLN A 78 11.84 -3.26 -12.00
C GLN A 78 13.05 -4.19 -12.08
N GLY A 79 12.87 -5.45 -12.53
CA GLY A 79 13.97 -6.40 -12.70
C GLY A 79 15.03 -5.93 -13.70
N ARG A 80 14.61 -5.41 -14.86
CA ARG A 80 15.54 -4.90 -15.88
C ARG A 80 16.32 -3.69 -15.39
N ARG A 81 15.65 -2.76 -14.69
CA ARG A 81 16.33 -1.59 -14.10
C ARG A 81 17.33 -2.00 -13.02
N LEU A 82 16.99 -3.01 -12.22
CA LEU A 82 17.89 -3.54 -11.20
C LEU A 82 19.13 -4.19 -11.81
N VAL A 83 18.99 -4.97 -12.88
CA VAL A 83 20.13 -5.51 -13.65
C VAL A 83 21.05 -4.39 -14.14
N GLN A 84 20.48 -3.33 -14.72
CA GLN A 84 21.24 -2.18 -15.19
C GLN A 84 21.93 -1.43 -14.03
N ALA A 85 21.24 -1.25 -12.91
CA ALA A 85 21.77 -0.57 -11.73
C ALA A 85 22.92 -1.36 -11.11
N ILE A 86 22.78 -2.68 -10.96
CA ILE A 86 23.86 -3.57 -10.49
C ILE A 86 25.05 -3.50 -11.44
N GLY A 87 24.80 -3.55 -12.76
CA GLY A 87 25.83 -3.42 -13.79
C GLY A 87 26.60 -2.10 -13.72
N LYS A 88 25.93 -1.01 -13.33
CA LYS A 88 26.52 0.32 -13.22
C LYS A 88 27.30 0.53 -11.92
N HIS A 89 26.79 0.02 -10.79
CA HIS A 89 27.29 0.34 -9.46
C HIS A 89 28.20 -0.73 -8.84
N HIS A 90 28.13 -1.98 -9.33
CA HIS A 90 28.93 -3.08 -8.81
C HIS A 90 29.72 -3.77 -9.91
N ARG A 91 29.07 -4.70 -10.61
CA ARG A 91 29.68 -5.48 -11.68
C ARG A 91 28.62 -5.89 -12.69
N ARG A 92 29.06 -6.20 -13.89
CA ARG A 92 28.20 -6.82 -14.90
C ARG A 92 27.74 -8.19 -14.40
N LEU A 93 26.43 -8.42 -14.48
CA LEU A 93 25.83 -9.72 -14.19
C LEU A 93 26.10 -10.70 -15.34
N GLY A 94 26.35 -11.95 -14.99
CA GLY A 94 26.38 -13.05 -15.96
C GLY A 94 24.97 -13.41 -16.44
N PRO A 95 24.82 -14.12 -17.57
CA PRO A 95 23.51 -14.46 -18.13
C PRO A 95 22.60 -15.22 -17.15
N SER A 96 23.17 -16.10 -16.32
CA SER A 96 22.41 -16.85 -15.33
C SER A 96 21.90 -15.97 -14.17
N GLU A 97 22.69 -14.98 -13.77
CA GLU A 97 22.32 -14.04 -12.70
C GLU A 97 21.26 -13.07 -13.19
N GLU A 98 21.41 -12.56 -14.43
CA GLU A 98 20.41 -11.74 -15.09
C GLU A 98 19.07 -12.49 -15.21
N ALA A 99 19.10 -13.74 -15.68
CA ALA A 99 17.89 -14.57 -15.76
C ALA A 99 17.23 -14.77 -14.38
N ALA A 100 18.03 -14.97 -13.32
CA ALA A 100 17.50 -15.13 -11.97
C ALA A 100 16.83 -13.84 -11.44
N VAL A 101 17.39 -12.66 -11.73
CA VAL A 101 16.78 -11.37 -11.35
C VAL A 101 15.46 -11.14 -12.11
N LEU A 102 15.44 -11.43 -13.41
CA LEU A 102 14.23 -11.29 -14.22
C LEU A 102 13.12 -12.25 -13.79
N GLU A 103 13.49 -13.48 -13.42
CA GLU A 103 12.55 -14.47 -12.90
C GLU A 103 12.01 -14.06 -11.53
N ALA A 104 12.85 -13.52 -10.64
CA ALA A 104 12.41 -12.99 -9.36
C ALA A 104 11.38 -11.85 -9.54
N ASP A 105 11.58 -10.95 -10.51
CA ASP A 105 10.63 -9.88 -10.83
C ASP A 105 9.33 -10.42 -11.45
N ARG A 106 9.40 -11.46 -12.31
CA ARG A 106 8.21 -12.15 -12.82
C ARG A 106 7.34 -12.68 -11.67
N VAL A 107 7.95 -13.43 -10.74
CA VAL A 107 7.24 -13.99 -9.58
C VAL A 107 6.68 -12.89 -8.68
N ARG A 108 7.44 -11.82 -8.43
CA ARG A 108 6.98 -10.64 -7.67
C ARG A 108 5.71 -10.06 -8.28
N ARG A 109 5.69 -9.81 -9.58
CA ARG A 109 4.51 -9.26 -10.28
C ARG A 109 3.30 -10.18 -10.20
N GLU A 110 3.50 -11.50 -10.31
CA GLU A 110 2.43 -12.50 -10.17
C GLU A 110 1.85 -12.55 -8.75
N GLU A 111 2.70 -12.44 -7.74
CA GLU A 111 2.26 -12.34 -6.34
C GLU A 111 1.51 -11.04 -6.05
N LEU A 112 2.03 -9.90 -6.54
CA LEU A 112 1.33 -8.60 -6.41
C LEU A 112 -0.03 -8.65 -7.11
N ALA A 113 -0.11 -9.20 -8.32
CA ALA A 113 -1.37 -9.34 -9.05
C ALA A 113 -2.37 -10.24 -8.31
N ARG A 114 -1.90 -11.30 -7.64
CA ARG A 114 -2.75 -12.16 -6.80
C ARG A 114 -3.22 -11.46 -5.53
N SER A 115 -2.37 -10.65 -4.89
CA SER A 115 -2.71 -9.94 -3.65
C SER A 115 -3.79 -8.87 -3.82
N ARG A 116 -3.98 -8.38 -5.05
CA ARG A 116 -4.95 -7.32 -5.40
C ARG A 116 -6.30 -7.85 -5.89
N ARG A 117 -6.45 -9.17 -6.00
CA ARG A 117 -7.71 -9.85 -6.38
C ARG A 117 -8.45 -10.30 -5.13
#